data_AF-A0A2E8B2N3-F1
#
_entry.id   AF-A0A2E8B2N3-F1
#
_cell.length_a   1.000
_cell.length_b   1.000
_cell.length_c   1.000
_cell.angle_alpha   90.00
_cell.angle_beta   90.00
_cell.angle_gamma   90.00
#
_symmetry.space_group_name_H-M   'P 1'
#
loop_
_entity.id
_entity.type
_entity.pdbx_description
1 polymer ?
#
loop_
_entity_poly.entity_id
_entity_poly.type
_entity_poly.pdbx_seq_one_letter_code
_entity_poly.pdbx_strand_id
1 'polypeptide(L)'
;MSTNGSNGAHANGSKVLNDNVVRNNNEQAPPLHCIRQVREQQNISSRRAARQLGKNLREINRQEEETSDLCLSDLYAWQKLLGVPVADLLIDGETPLSRPVLERARLVRMMKTAAAIREECQTKQVERLAERLIDQLVEIMPELKDVGAWHTVGQRRSLDEFGRVFDRRLSEDLLFQYSSEPLD
;
A
#
# COMPACT_ATOMS: atom_id res chain seq x y z
N MET A 1 16.05 -52.52 -55.59
CA MET A 1 17.49 -52.81 -55.37
C MET A 1 18.01 -51.84 -54.33
N SER A 2 18.41 -52.37 -53.16
CA SER A 2 19.62 -52.06 -52.37
C SER A 2 20.44 -50.82 -52.75
N THR A 3 21.01 -49.98 -51.87
CA THR A 3 21.41 -50.14 -50.45
C THR A 3 21.88 -48.80 -49.87
N ASN A 4 21.66 -48.63 -48.57
CA ASN A 4 22.53 -48.06 -47.52
C ASN A 4 23.55 -46.93 -47.79
N GLY A 5 23.47 -45.92 -46.91
CA GLY A 5 24.60 -45.11 -46.45
C GLY A 5 24.35 -44.62 -45.03
N SER A 6 24.74 -45.44 -44.05
CA SER A 6 24.72 -45.16 -42.61
C SER A 6 25.96 -44.37 -42.19
N ASN A 7 25.81 -43.33 -41.36
CA ASN A 7 26.58 -43.23 -40.10
C ASN A 7 26.10 -42.07 -39.22
N GLY A 8 25.82 -42.41 -37.95
CA GLY A 8 25.52 -41.46 -36.89
C GLY A 8 26.78 -41.00 -36.14
N ALA A 9 26.61 -39.93 -35.37
CA ALA A 9 27.41 -39.65 -34.19
C ALA A 9 26.53 -38.90 -33.17
N HIS A 10 26.48 -39.47 -31.97
CA HIS A 10 25.81 -39.00 -30.75
C HIS A 10 26.35 -37.63 -30.27
N ALA A 11 25.50 -36.81 -29.66
CA ALA A 11 25.47 -36.61 -28.20
C ALA A 11 24.60 -35.41 -27.77
N ASN A 12 23.61 -35.73 -26.92
CA ASN A 12 23.03 -34.99 -25.78
C ASN A 12 23.36 -33.50 -25.57
N GLY A 13 22.31 -32.72 -25.31
CA GLY A 13 22.46 -31.40 -24.70
C GLY A 13 21.12 -30.69 -24.49
N SER A 14 20.38 -31.11 -23.47
CA SER A 14 19.16 -30.48 -22.96
C SER A 14 19.34 -28.98 -22.73
N LYS A 15 18.52 -28.13 -23.36
CA LYS A 15 17.91 -26.99 -22.67
C LYS A 15 16.68 -26.51 -23.41
N VAL A 16 15.55 -26.98 -22.90
CA VAL A 16 14.25 -26.34 -23.06
C VAL A 16 14.38 -24.95 -22.43
N LEU A 17 14.63 -23.92 -23.23
CA LEU A 17 14.44 -22.54 -22.81
C LEU A 17 13.06 -22.15 -23.30
N ASN A 18 12.11 -22.40 -22.40
CA ASN A 18 10.73 -22.03 -22.49
C ASN A 18 10.65 -20.51 -22.27
N ASP A 19 11.06 -19.72 -23.26
CA ASP A 19 10.79 -18.28 -23.31
C ASP A 19 9.33 -18.08 -23.75
N ASN A 20 8.41 -18.57 -22.92
CA ASN A 20 7.04 -18.09 -22.90
C ASN A 20 7.06 -16.70 -22.25
N VAL A 21 7.56 -15.72 -23.01
CA VAL A 21 7.22 -14.32 -22.78
C VAL A 21 5.72 -14.26 -22.95
N VAL A 22 4.99 -14.23 -21.83
CA VAL A 22 3.57 -13.89 -21.77
C VAL A 22 3.46 -12.45 -22.26
N ARG A 23 3.47 -12.29 -23.57
CA ARG A 23 2.95 -11.11 -24.27
C ARG A 23 1.45 -11.31 -24.26
N ASN A 24 0.77 -10.69 -23.31
CA ASN A 24 -0.64 -10.30 -23.39
C ASN A 24 -1.00 -9.53 -22.12
N ASN A 25 -1.27 -8.22 -22.24
CA ASN A 25 -2.58 -7.62 -21.98
C ASN A 25 -2.49 -6.08 -22.01
N ASN A 26 -3.13 -5.49 -23.02
CA ASN A 26 -3.51 -4.08 -23.21
C ASN A 26 -2.42 -2.98 -23.18
N GLU A 27 -2.24 -2.33 -24.34
CA GLU A 27 -1.70 -0.97 -24.50
C GLU A 27 -2.64 0.11 -23.90
N GLN A 28 -3.25 -0.16 -22.75
CA GLN A 28 -4.05 0.81 -22.01
C GLN A 28 -3.17 1.39 -20.91
N ALA A 29 -3.19 2.72 -20.76
CA ALA A 29 -2.46 3.39 -19.70
C ALA A 29 -2.81 2.76 -18.35
N PRO A 30 -1.85 2.60 -17.43
CA PRO A 30 -2.12 2.04 -16.11
C PRO A 30 -3.14 2.92 -15.38
N PRO A 31 -4.06 2.32 -14.60
CA PRO A 31 -5.02 3.11 -13.83
C PRO A 31 -4.28 3.84 -12.71
N LEU A 32 -4.54 5.15 -12.60
CA LEU A 32 -3.88 6.08 -11.69
C LEU A 32 -4.68 6.27 -10.38
N HIS A 33 -6.01 6.16 -10.46
CA HIS A 33 -6.92 6.45 -9.35
C HIS A 33 -8.21 5.62 -9.41
N CYS A 34 -8.90 5.47 -8.28
CA CYS A 34 -10.14 4.68 -8.15
C CYS A 34 -11.37 5.51 -7.74
N ILE A 35 -11.39 6.80 -8.07
CA ILE A 35 -12.43 7.77 -7.67
C ILE A 35 -13.86 7.28 -7.96
N ARG A 36 -14.10 6.68 -9.13
CA ARG A 36 -15.41 6.15 -9.50
C ARG A 36 -15.88 5.07 -8.53
N GLN A 37 -15.00 4.11 -8.26
CA GLN A 37 -15.28 3.00 -7.34
C GLN A 37 -15.60 3.53 -5.94
N VAL A 38 -14.79 4.45 -5.43
CA VAL A 38 -15.01 5.06 -4.10
C VAL A 38 -16.30 5.87 -4.08
N ARG A 39 -16.61 6.63 -5.13
CA ARG A 39 -17.88 7.37 -5.25
C ARG A 39 -19.09 6.44 -5.16
N GLU A 40 -19.05 5.31 -5.86
CA GLU A 40 -20.12 4.32 -5.86
C GLU A 40 -20.28 3.68 -4.47
N GLN A 41 -19.18 3.34 -3.79
CA GLN A 41 -19.19 2.85 -2.40
C GLN A 41 -19.81 3.86 -1.42
N GLN A 42 -19.54 5.16 -1.61
CA GLN A 42 -20.11 6.24 -0.80
C GLN A 42 -21.56 6.60 -1.21
N ASN A 43 -22.18 5.87 -2.15
CA ASN A 43 -23.54 6.11 -2.63
C ASN A 43 -23.79 7.53 -3.17
N ILE A 44 -22.76 8.17 -3.74
CA ILE A 44 -22.87 9.48 -4.38
C ILE A 44 -23.11 9.29 -5.87
N SER A 45 -24.19 9.83 -6.43
CA SER A 45 -24.41 9.79 -7.89
C SER A 45 -23.50 10.79 -8.62
N SER A 46 -23.12 10.51 -9.87
CA SER A 46 -22.30 11.44 -10.68
C SER A 46 -22.98 12.81 -10.86
N ARG A 47 -24.32 12.87 -10.85
CA ARG A 47 -25.07 14.15 -10.87
C ARG A 47 -24.91 14.94 -9.57
N ARG A 48 -24.87 14.25 -8.42
CA ARG A 48 -24.62 14.88 -7.12
C ARG A 48 -23.17 15.37 -7.05
N ALA A 49 -22.20 14.56 -7.53
CA ALA A 49 -20.81 14.97 -7.62
C ALA A 49 -20.62 16.20 -8.52
N ALA A 50 -21.24 16.22 -9.71
CA ALA A 50 -21.24 17.37 -10.62
C ALA A 50 -21.72 18.66 -9.94
N ARG A 51 -22.87 18.61 -9.25
CA ARG A 51 -23.43 19.76 -8.53
C ARG A 51 -22.52 20.24 -7.40
N GLN A 52 -21.97 19.32 -6.62
CA GLN A 52 -21.17 19.67 -5.44
C GLN A 52 -19.77 20.16 -5.80
N LEU A 53 -19.19 19.66 -6.90
CA LEU A 53 -17.88 20.10 -7.41
C LEU A 53 -18.00 21.30 -8.36
N GLY A 54 -19.21 21.73 -8.71
CA GLY A 54 -19.44 22.82 -9.67
C GLY A 54 -18.98 22.49 -11.09
N LYS A 55 -18.92 21.19 -11.44
CA LYS A 55 -18.43 20.68 -12.73
C LYS A 55 -19.55 20.10 -13.56
N ASN A 56 -19.39 20.07 -14.87
CA ASN A 56 -20.36 19.42 -15.74
C ASN A 56 -20.19 17.89 -15.73
N LEU A 57 -21.21 17.16 -16.20
CA LEU A 57 -21.19 15.69 -16.17
C LEU A 57 -20.09 15.09 -17.07
N ARG A 58 -19.68 15.79 -18.14
CA ARG A 58 -18.58 15.34 -19.01
C ARG A 58 -17.24 15.41 -18.29
N GLU A 59 -16.99 16.48 -17.54
CA GLU A 59 -15.80 16.64 -16.71
C GLU A 59 -15.77 15.61 -15.58
N ILE A 60 -16.90 15.35 -14.93
CA ILE A 60 -16.99 14.29 -13.91
C ILE A 60 -16.65 12.93 -14.52
N ASN A 61 -17.26 12.59 -15.66
CA ASN A 61 -16.97 11.32 -16.32
C ASN A 61 -15.50 11.19 -16.73
N ARG A 62 -14.87 12.28 -17.19
CA ARG A 62 -13.44 12.32 -17.50
C ARG A 62 -12.58 12.11 -16.26
N GLN A 63 -12.92 12.75 -15.14
CA GLN A 63 -12.18 12.60 -13.87
C GLN A 63 -12.44 11.25 -13.18
N GLU A 64 -13.53 10.57 -13.52
CA GLU A 64 -13.84 9.23 -13.02
C GLU A 64 -13.14 8.13 -13.82
N GLU A 65 -12.62 8.44 -15.00
CA GLU A 65 -11.84 7.50 -15.82
C GLU A 65 -10.50 7.23 -15.14
N GLU A 66 -10.28 5.98 -14.72
CA GLU A 66 -9.18 5.58 -13.84
C GLU A 66 -7.79 5.90 -14.41
N THR A 67 -7.68 6.00 -15.74
CA THR A 67 -6.45 6.29 -16.48
C THR A 67 -6.25 7.78 -16.76
N SER A 68 -7.19 8.64 -16.34
CA SER A 68 -7.15 10.08 -16.61
C SER A 68 -6.22 10.80 -15.65
N ASP A 69 -5.41 11.70 -16.19
CA ASP A 69 -4.61 12.61 -15.36
C ASP A 69 -5.52 13.61 -14.64
N LEU A 70 -5.42 13.62 -13.32
CA LEU A 70 -6.18 14.51 -12.46
C LEU A 70 -5.27 15.54 -11.79
N CYS A 71 -5.63 16.82 -11.87
CA CYS A 71 -4.93 17.85 -11.11
C CYS A 71 -5.05 17.59 -9.60
N LEU A 72 -3.98 17.88 -8.85
CA LEU A 72 -3.97 17.64 -7.40
C LEU A 72 -5.08 18.42 -6.68
N SER A 73 -5.39 19.65 -7.12
CA SER A 73 -6.52 20.44 -6.62
C SER A 73 -7.86 19.72 -6.77
N ASP A 74 -8.05 19.04 -7.90
CA ASP A 74 -9.26 18.28 -8.19
C ASP A 74 -9.33 17.00 -7.35
N LEU A 75 -8.21 16.32 -7.17
CA LEU A 75 -8.11 15.16 -6.28
C LEU A 75 -8.50 15.53 -4.84
N TYR A 76 -8.02 16.67 -4.33
CA TYR A 76 -8.42 17.17 -3.00
C TYR A 76 -9.89 17.60 -2.94
N ALA A 77 -10.47 18.08 -4.04
CA ALA A 77 -11.90 18.37 -4.11
C ALA A 77 -12.73 17.08 -4.03
N TRP A 78 -12.32 16.03 -4.73
CA TRP A 78 -12.90 14.69 -4.61
C TRP A 78 -12.76 14.11 -3.21
N GLN A 79 -11.59 14.27 -2.58
CA GLN A 79 -11.37 13.89 -1.19
C GLN A 79 -12.39 14.53 -0.26
N LYS A 80 -12.57 15.85 -0.34
CA LYS A 80 -13.53 16.59 0.50
C LYS A 80 -14.97 16.15 0.24
N LEU A 81 -15.33 15.91 -1.03
CA LEU A 81 -16.66 15.45 -1.40
C LEU A 81 -16.97 14.05 -0.84
N LEU A 82 -16.01 13.14 -0.97
CA LEU A 82 -16.17 11.72 -0.63
C LEU A 82 -15.92 11.44 0.86
N GLY A 83 -15.27 12.36 1.58
CA GLY A 83 -14.96 12.21 3.01
C GLY A 83 -13.93 11.13 3.31
N VAL A 84 -13.11 10.73 2.32
CA VAL A 84 -12.08 9.70 2.46
C VAL A 84 -10.68 10.32 2.51
N PRO A 85 -9.66 9.64 3.05
CA PRO A 85 -8.26 10.00 2.84
C PRO A 85 -7.88 10.10 1.34
N VAL A 86 -6.97 11.02 0.99
CA VAL A 86 -6.51 11.17 -0.41
C VAL A 86 -5.80 9.92 -0.95
N ALA A 87 -5.14 9.16 -0.06
CA ALA A 87 -4.49 7.90 -0.41
C ALA A 87 -5.51 6.85 -0.92
N ASP A 88 -6.71 6.83 -0.35
CA ASP A 88 -7.77 5.87 -0.72
C ASP A 88 -8.35 6.14 -2.11
N LEU A 89 -8.07 7.30 -2.71
CA LEU A 89 -8.45 7.65 -4.08
C LEU A 89 -7.40 7.23 -5.11
N LEU A 90 -6.17 6.97 -4.67
CA LEU A 90 -5.06 6.59 -5.53
C LEU A 90 -4.97 5.07 -5.63
N ILE A 91 -4.59 4.58 -6.80
CA ILE A 91 -4.27 3.16 -6.95
C ILE A 91 -2.81 3.01 -6.51
N ASP A 92 -2.58 2.18 -5.50
CA ASP A 92 -1.23 1.73 -5.17
C ASP A 92 -0.67 1.07 -6.42
N GLY A 93 0.25 1.76 -7.10
CA GLY A 93 0.85 1.24 -8.30
C GLY A 93 1.41 -0.15 -8.01
N GLU A 94 1.18 -1.11 -8.90
CA GLU A 94 1.84 -2.43 -8.88
C GLU A 94 3.34 -2.31 -9.16
N THR A 95 3.96 -1.16 -8.88
CA THR A 95 5.41 -1.12 -8.74
C THR A 95 5.69 -1.77 -7.39
N PRO A 96 6.21 -3.02 -7.35
CA PRO A 96 6.74 -3.52 -6.08
C PRO A 96 7.71 -2.44 -5.60
N LEU A 97 7.59 -2.06 -4.32
CA LEU A 97 8.59 -1.22 -3.64
C LEU A 97 9.96 -1.56 -4.22
N SER A 98 10.72 -0.54 -4.65
CA SER A 98 12.00 -0.77 -5.34
C SER A 98 12.78 -1.86 -4.59
N ARG A 99 13.49 -2.74 -5.31
CA ARG A 99 14.13 -3.91 -4.71
C ARG A 99 14.81 -3.63 -3.35
N PRO A 100 15.54 -2.51 -3.15
CA PRO A 100 16.08 -2.13 -1.84
C PRO A 100 15.01 -1.89 -0.76
N VAL A 101 13.91 -1.22 -1.07
CA VAL A 101 12.81 -0.94 -0.13
C VAL A 101 12.07 -2.22 0.25
N LEU A 102 11.88 -3.14 -0.69
CA LEU A 102 11.25 -4.43 -0.42
C LEU A 102 12.14 -5.33 0.45
N GLU A 103 13.44 -5.37 0.16
CA GLU A 103 14.45 -6.06 0.98
C GLU A 103 14.49 -5.49 2.41
N ARG A 104 14.51 -4.17 2.56
CA ARG A 104 14.40 -3.50 3.87
C ARG A 104 13.10 -3.85 4.59
N ALA A 105 11.96 -3.81 3.91
CA ALA A 105 10.66 -4.15 4.50
C ALA A 105 10.57 -5.63 4.95
N ARG A 106 11.25 -6.55 4.26
CA ARG A 106 11.38 -7.95 4.70
C ARG A 106 12.22 -8.06 5.97
N LEU A 107 13.37 -7.39 6.01
CA LEU A 107 14.26 -7.39 7.18
C LEU A 107 13.59 -6.76 8.40
N VAL A 108 12.84 -5.67 8.24
CA VAL A 108 12.03 -5.07 9.31
C VAL A 108 11.00 -6.06 9.85
N ARG A 109 10.30 -6.80 8.98
CA ARG A 109 9.34 -7.83 9.44
C ARG A 109 10.03 -8.96 10.21
N MET A 110 11.20 -9.41 9.75
CA MET A 110 11.98 -10.42 10.46
C MET A 110 12.43 -9.92 11.83
N MET A 111 12.88 -8.66 11.94
CA MET A 111 13.26 -8.04 13.22
C MET A 111 12.09 -7.99 14.19
N LYS A 112 10.92 -7.51 13.76
CA LYS A 112 9.71 -7.46 14.59
C LYS A 112 9.32 -8.84 15.12
N THR A 113 9.42 -9.88 14.28
CA THR A 113 9.16 -11.26 14.69
C THR A 113 10.21 -11.76 15.69
N ALA A 114 11.50 -11.52 15.46
CA ALA A 114 12.56 -11.91 16.38
C ALA A 114 12.43 -11.20 17.74
N ALA A 115 12.11 -9.90 17.74
CA ALA A 115 11.84 -9.11 18.93
C ALA A 115 10.62 -9.63 19.70
N ALA A 116 9.54 -10.01 19.00
CA ALA A 116 8.36 -10.62 19.63
C ALA A 116 8.70 -11.97 20.28
N ILE A 117 9.49 -12.83 19.60
CA ILE A 117 9.94 -14.11 20.18
C ILE A 117 10.76 -13.86 21.45
N ARG A 118 11.67 -12.88 21.44
CA ARG A 118 12.46 -12.52 22.63
C ARG A 118 11.56 -12.08 23.79
N GLU A 119 10.51 -11.32 23.52
CA GLU A 119 9.58 -10.81 24.53
C GLU A 119 8.66 -11.91 25.10
N GLU A 120 8.17 -12.82 24.25
CA GLU A 120 7.18 -13.84 24.65
C GLU A 120 7.78 -15.17 25.14
N CYS A 121 9.08 -15.38 24.97
CA CYS A 121 9.70 -16.67 25.28
C CYS A 121 9.71 -17.01 26.78
N GLN A 122 9.35 -18.25 27.11
CA GLN A 122 9.30 -18.75 28.50
C GLN A 122 10.61 -19.40 28.96
N THR A 123 11.52 -19.72 28.03
CA THR A 123 12.77 -20.43 28.33
C THR A 123 14.00 -19.60 27.96
N LYS A 124 15.01 -19.64 28.84
CA LYS A 124 16.30 -18.95 28.63
C LYS A 124 17.05 -19.41 27.36
N GLN A 125 16.77 -20.61 26.87
CA GLN A 125 17.38 -21.10 25.64
C GLN A 125 16.80 -20.42 24.39
N VAL A 126 15.48 -20.21 24.35
CA VAL A 126 14.80 -19.53 23.24
C VAL A 126 15.11 -18.03 23.26
N GLU A 127 15.18 -17.41 24.44
CA GLU A 127 15.58 -16.01 24.62
C GLU A 127 16.95 -15.73 23.98
N ARG A 128 17.97 -16.53 24.33
CA ARG A 128 19.33 -16.41 23.77
C ARG A 128 19.38 -16.63 22.26
N LEU A 129 18.51 -17.50 21.74
CA LEU A 129 18.43 -17.75 20.29
C LEU A 129 17.82 -16.55 19.57
N ALA A 130 16.79 -15.94 20.14
CA ALA A 130 16.16 -14.73 19.62
C ALA A 130 17.10 -13.52 19.68
N GLU A 131 17.87 -13.36 20.77
CA GLU A 131 18.90 -12.33 20.89
C GLU A 131 19.95 -12.46 19.77
N ARG A 132 20.48 -13.67 19.55
CA ARG A 132 21.44 -13.90 18.44
C ARG A 132 20.84 -13.57 17.07
N LEU A 133 19.56 -13.91 16.85
CA LEU A 133 18.89 -13.60 15.59
C LEU A 133 18.74 -12.09 15.40
N ILE A 134 18.44 -11.34 16.47
CA ILE A 134 18.38 -9.88 16.46
C ILE A 134 19.77 -9.31 16.12
N ASP A 135 20.83 -9.79 16.77
CA ASP A 135 22.20 -9.33 16.52
C ASP A 135 22.60 -9.54 15.05
N GLN A 136 22.29 -10.71 14.48
CA GLN A 136 22.54 -11.01 13.07
C GLN A 136 21.75 -10.09 12.12
N LEU A 137 20.51 -9.74 12.45
CA LEU A 137 19.72 -8.81 11.65
C LEU A 137 20.26 -7.38 11.72
N VAL A 138 20.72 -6.94 12.90
CA VAL A 138 21.36 -5.62 13.07
C VAL A 138 22.69 -5.55 12.32
N GLU A 139 23.47 -6.63 12.28
CA GLU A 139 24.71 -6.70 11.51
C GLU A 139 24.45 -6.53 10.01
N ILE A 140 23.38 -7.16 9.49
CA ILE A 140 22.97 -7.01 8.08
C ILE A 140 22.42 -5.61 7.80
N MET A 141 21.70 -5.01 8.77
CA MET A 141 21.01 -3.74 8.59
C MET A 141 20.95 -2.95 9.91
N PRO A 142 21.90 -2.02 10.17
CA PRO A 142 22.08 -1.41 11.50
C PRO A 142 20.91 -0.52 11.95
N GLU A 143 20.16 0.02 10.99
CA GLU A 143 18.93 0.79 11.25
C GLU A 143 17.80 -0.04 11.88
N LEU A 144 17.93 -1.38 11.96
CA LEU A 144 16.99 -2.24 12.67
C LEU A 144 17.11 -2.20 14.19
N LYS A 145 18.16 -1.59 14.74
CA LYS A 145 18.43 -1.57 16.18
C LYS A 145 17.27 -1.00 17.00
N ASP A 146 16.55 -0.04 16.44
CA ASP A 146 15.43 0.66 17.11
C ASP A 146 14.07 0.03 16.79
N VAL A 147 14.02 -1.07 16.02
CA VAL A 147 12.78 -1.75 15.66
C VAL A 147 12.36 -2.73 16.77
N GLY A 148 11.30 -2.38 17.48
CA GLY A 148 10.69 -3.23 18.51
C GLY A 148 9.83 -4.38 17.94
N ALA A 149 9.26 -5.18 18.84
CA ALA A 149 8.33 -6.26 18.50
C ALA A 149 7.08 -5.76 17.75
N TRP A 150 6.34 -6.68 17.13
CA TRP A 150 4.99 -6.36 16.69
C TRP A 150 4.18 -5.80 17.86
N HIS A 151 3.47 -4.69 17.67
CA HIS A 151 2.43 -4.32 18.62
C HIS A 151 1.42 -5.47 18.63
N THR A 152 1.40 -6.27 19.69
CA THR A 152 0.38 -7.28 19.91
C THR A 152 -0.97 -6.57 19.79
N VAL A 153 -1.77 -6.98 18.81
CA VAL A 153 -3.08 -6.37 18.56
C VAL A 153 -3.97 -6.74 19.74
N GLY A 154 -4.01 -5.84 20.73
CA GLY A 154 -4.73 -5.99 21.99
C GLY A 154 -3.89 -5.61 23.21
N GLN A 155 -4.09 -4.38 23.73
CA GLN A 155 -3.46 -3.76 24.91
C GLN A 155 -2.01 -3.25 24.76
N ARG A 156 -1.63 -2.05 25.22
CA ARG A 156 -2.32 -0.86 25.76
C ARG A 156 -1.41 0.30 25.39
N ARG A 157 -1.96 1.40 24.86
CA ARG A 157 -1.23 2.67 24.70
C ARG A 157 -0.47 2.94 26.00
N SER A 158 0.82 3.27 25.92
CA SER A 158 1.50 3.80 27.09
C SER A 158 0.73 5.06 27.51
N LEU A 159 0.51 5.23 28.82
CA LEU A 159 -0.38 6.27 29.38
C LEU A 159 0.05 7.70 28.98
N ASP A 160 1.27 7.85 28.47
CA ASP A 160 1.93 9.11 28.13
C ASP A 160 1.93 9.41 26.62
N GLU A 161 1.36 8.53 25.80
CA GLU A 161 1.31 8.70 24.35
C GLU A 161 0.01 9.42 23.95
N PHE A 162 0.08 10.75 23.82
CA PHE A 162 -0.98 11.53 23.22
C PHE A 162 -1.14 11.10 21.74
N GLY A 163 -2.18 10.32 21.45
CA GLY A 163 -2.45 9.89 20.08
C GLY A 163 -2.78 11.07 19.15
N ARG A 164 -2.74 10.85 17.83
CA ARG A 164 -3.02 11.87 16.77
C ARG A 164 -4.36 12.62 16.89
N VAL A 165 -5.26 12.20 17.78
CA VAL A 165 -6.50 12.91 18.14
C VAL A 165 -6.21 14.14 19.02
N PHE A 166 -5.15 14.10 19.84
CA PHE A 166 -4.72 15.23 20.64
C PHE A 166 -4.07 16.33 19.78
N ASP A 167 -3.26 15.94 18.78
CA ASP A 167 -2.71 16.90 17.80
C ASP A 167 -3.78 17.54 16.92
N ARG A 168 -4.97 16.92 16.85
CA ARG A 168 -6.15 17.46 16.16
C ARG A 168 -7.22 17.94 17.14
N ARG A 169 -6.82 18.67 18.19
CA ARG A 169 -7.78 19.44 18.98
C ARG A 169 -8.41 20.50 18.07
N LEU A 170 -9.65 20.26 17.66
CA LEU A 170 -10.53 21.32 17.17
C LEU A 170 -10.72 22.29 18.34
N SER A 171 -10.36 23.56 18.15
CA SER A 171 -10.62 24.61 19.14
C SER A 171 -12.12 24.66 19.42
N GLU A 172 -12.51 24.71 20.70
CA GLU A 172 -13.92 24.82 21.11
C GLU A 172 -14.61 26.04 20.50
N ASP A 173 -13.85 27.09 20.16
CA ASP A 173 -14.33 28.28 19.45
C ASP A 173 -15.03 27.94 18.13
N LEU A 174 -14.58 26.92 17.39
CA LEU A 174 -15.22 26.48 16.14
C LEU A 174 -16.56 25.77 16.36
N LEU A 175 -16.77 25.17 17.53
CA LEU A 175 -18.02 24.46 17.87
C LEU A 175 -19.13 25.44 18.24
N PHE A 176 -18.80 26.57 18.88
CA PHE A 176 -19.79 27.58 19.27
C PHE A 176 -20.12 28.57 18.16
N GLN A 177 -19.25 28.74 17.16
CA GLN A 177 -19.46 29.70 16.07
C GLN A 177 -20.62 29.31 15.13
N TYR A 178 -21.04 28.04 15.10
CA TYR A 178 -22.20 27.57 14.33
C TYR A 178 -23.53 27.60 15.11
N SER A 179 -23.52 27.96 16.39
CA SER A 179 -24.74 28.02 17.21
C SER A 179 -25.43 29.39 17.20
N SER A 180 -24.89 30.35 16.44
CA SER A 180 -25.34 31.75 16.41
C SER A 180 -25.67 32.23 14.99
N GLU A 181 -26.50 31.50 14.25
CA GLU A 181 -27.24 32.11 13.13
C GLU A 181 -28.73 32.20 13.54
N PRO A 182 -29.31 33.42 13.64
CA PRO A 182 -30.74 33.55 13.79
C PRO A 182 -31.42 33.16 12.48
N LEU A 183 -32.49 32.37 12.59
CA LEU A 183 -33.44 32.12 11.50
C LEU A 183 -34.16 33.42 11.16
N ASP A 184 -33.81 34.03 10.02
CA ASP A 184 -34.66 34.96 9.28
C ASP A 184 -35.07 34.31 7.94
#